data_AF-A0AAW9SNA8-F1
#
_entry.id   AF-A0AAW9SNA8-F1
#
_cell.length_a   1.000
_cell.length_b   1.000
_cell.length_c   1.000
_cell.angle_alpha   90.00
_cell.angle_beta   90.00
_cell.angle_gamma   90.00
#
_symmetry.space_group_name_H-M   'P 1'
#
loop_
_entity.id
_entity.type
_entity.pdbx_description
1 polymer ?
#
loop_
_entity_poly.entity_id
_entity_poly.type
_entity_poly.pdbx_seq_one_letter_code
_entity_poly.pdbx_strand_id
1 'polypeptide(L)' 'MKSTGRKPAKKRRDLFGLRAKWLRFADDRQLRRLAKLHVRIERRKSLIAEDHAERLRIQDCCVKRMERAGRLH' A
#
# COMPACT_ATOMS: atom_id res chain seq x y z
N MET A 1 4.63 -28.68 -19.22
CA MET A 1 3.40 -27.97 -18.78
C MET A 1 3.84 -26.69 -18.06
N LYS A 2 3.68 -25.51 -18.67
CA LYS A 2 4.04 -24.23 -18.02
C LYS A 2 2.77 -23.57 -17.50
N SER A 3 2.65 -23.56 -16.17
CA SER A 3 1.53 -23.00 -15.42
C SER A 3 1.35 -21.53 -15.80
N THR A 4 0.26 -21.21 -16.47
CA THR A 4 -0.16 -19.83 -16.75
C THR A 4 -0.43 -19.14 -15.42
N GLY A 5 0.47 -18.23 -15.02
CA GLY A 5 0.31 -17.40 -13.84
C GLY A 5 -0.96 -16.56 -13.96
N ARG A 6 -2.04 -17.02 -13.32
CA ARG A 6 -3.30 -16.30 -13.20
C ARG A 6 -3.03 -15.03 -12.40
N LYS A 7 -2.94 -13.88 -13.07
CA LYS A 7 -2.83 -12.57 -12.42
C LYS A 7 -3.98 -12.45 -11.39
N PRO A 8 -3.71 -12.10 -10.12
CA PRO A 8 -4.78 -11.97 -9.15
C PRO A 8 -5.74 -10.88 -9.61
N ALA A 9 -7.03 -11.21 -9.67
CA ALA A 9 -8.07 -10.27 -10.01
C ALA A 9 -7.93 -9.02 -9.12
N LYS A 10 -7.98 -7.83 -9.73
CA LYS A 10 -7.98 -6.53 -9.05
C LYS A 10 -8.94 -6.64 -7.86
N LYS A 11 -8.42 -6.63 -6.62
CA LYS A 11 -9.26 -6.56 -5.42
C LYS A 11 -10.19 -5.37 -5.65
N ARG A 12 -11.50 -5.63 -5.76
CA ARG A 12 -12.49 -4.55 -5.68
C ARG A 12 -12.12 -3.82 -4.39
N ARG A 13 -11.75 -2.54 -4.50
CA ARG A 13 -11.33 -1.76 -3.34
C ARG A 13 -12.46 -1.91 -2.33
N ASP A 14 -12.22 -2.62 -1.24
CA ASP A 14 -13.22 -2.81 -0.21
C ASP A 14 -13.57 -1.42 0.28
N LEU A 15 -14.72 -0.91 -0.16
CA LEU A 15 -15.23 0.35 0.34
C LEU A 15 -15.36 0.20 1.86
N PHE A 16 -14.88 1.22 2.58
CA PHE A 16 -14.77 1.25 4.03
C PHE A 16 -15.97 0.58 4.73
N GLY A 17 -15.71 -0.50 5.46
CA GLY A 17 -16.67 -1.07 6.40
C GLY A 17 -18.07 -1.37 5.83
N LEU A 18 -18.21 -1.76 4.56
CA LEU A 18 -19.53 -1.96 3.92
C LEU A 18 -20.44 -3.00 4.59
N ARG A 19 -19.88 -3.81 5.48
CA ARG A 19 -20.58 -4.82 6.29
C ARG A 19 -20.49 -4.56 7.79
N ALA A 20 -19.97 -3.41 8.19
CA ALA A 20 -19.74 -3.12 9.59
C ALA A 20 -21.04 -2.70 10.27
N LYS A 21 -21.31 -3.26 11.46
CA LYS A 21 -22.55 -2.98 12.21
C LYS A 21 -22.75 -1.50 12.50
N TRP A 22 -21.66 -0.73 12.67
CA TRP A 22 -21.71 0.71 12.95
C TRP A 22 -22.27 1.54 11.78
N LEU A 23 -22.23 1.03 10.55
CA LEU A 23 -22.67 1.75 9.35
C LEU A 23 -24.15 2.17 9.44
N ARG A 24 -24.97 1.40 10.16
CA ARG A 24 -26.39 1.71 10.40
C ARG A 24 -26.63 3.00 11.20
N PHE A 25 -25.62 3.48 11.92
CA PHE A 25 -25.68 4.69 12.75
C PHE A 25 -25.04 5.90 12.05
N ALA A 26 -24.47 5.72 10.86
CA ALA A 26 -23.82 6.81 10.14
C ALA A 26 -24.85 7.60 9.32
N ASP A 27 -24.79 8.92 9.41
CA ASP A 27 -25.57 9.80 8.53
C ASP A 27 -24.91 9.95 7.15
N ASP A 28 -25.68 10.49 6.20
CA ASP A 28 -25.24 10.74 4.83
C ASP A 28 -23.98 11.62 4.72
N ARG A 29 -23.82 12.61 5.61
CA ARG A 29 -22.66 13.52 5.60
C ARG A 29 -21.42 12.77 6.06
N GLN A 30 -21.54 11.92 7.08
CA GLN A 30 -20.50 11.05 7.59
C GLN A 30 -20.09 10.01 6.54
N LEU A 31 -21.05 9.37 5.88
CA LEU A 31 -20.79 8.41 4.79
C LEU A 31 -20.03 9.06 3.62
N ARG A 32 -20.47 10.24 3.16
CA ARG A 32 -19.76 11.01 2.13
C ARG A 32 -18.33 11.39 2.56
N ARG A 33 -18.13 11.75 3.83
CA ARG A 33 -16.80 12.09 4.35
C ARG A 33 -15.89 10.86 4.41
N LEU A 34 -16.41 9.72 4.88
CA LEU A 34 -15.67 8.47 4.95
C LEU A 34 -15.19 8.00 3.58
N ALA A 35 -16.04 8.11 2.55
CA ALA A 35 -15.64 7.78 1.18
C ALA A 35 -14.43 8.61 0.71
N LYS A 36 -14.46 9.93 0.93
CA LYS A 36 -13.35 10.83 0.61
C LYS A 36 -12.09 10.48 1.41
N LEU A 37 -12.23 10.20 2.70
CA LEU A 37 -11.10 9.84 3.57
C LEU A 37 -10.46 8.52 3.12
N HIS A 38 -11.26 7.51 2.81
CA HIS A 38 -10.76 6.21 2.35
C HIS A 38 -9.89 6.36 1.10
N VAL A 39 -10.36 7.10 0.09
CA VAL A 39 -9.58 7.35 -1.13
C VAL A 39 -8.27 8.07 -0.83
N ARG A 40 -8.28 9.07 0.07
CA ARG A 40 -7.07 9.80 0.47
C ARG A 40 -6.08 8.89 1.22
N ILE A 41 -6.58 8.03 2.10
CA ILE A 41 -5.75 7.07 2.85
C ILE A 41 -5.08 6.10 1.89
N GLU A 42 -5.83 5.49 0.97
CA GLU A 42 -5.27 4.53 0.01
C GLU A 42 -4.22 5.19 -0.91
N ARG A 43 -4.45 6.44 -1.32
CA ARG A 43 -3.42 7.21 -2.06
C ARG A 43 -2.16 7.43 -1.22
N ARG A 44 -2.30 7.85 0.04
CA ARG A 44 -1.15 8.06 0.94
C ARG A 44 -0.37 6.78 1.22
N LYS A 45 -1.06 5.65 1.41
CA LYS A 45 -0.42 4.34 1.55
C LYS A 45 0.42 3.99 0.33
N SER A 46 -0.08 4.29 -0.87
CA SER A 46 0.66 4.05 -2.12
C SER A 46 1.93 4.90 -2.19
N LEU A 47 1.83 6.19 -1.88
CA LEU A 47 3.00 7.09 -1.83
C LEU A 47 4.04 6.63 -0.80
N ILE A 48 3.60 6.28 0.41
CA ILE A 48 4.50 5.76 1.46
C ILE A 48 5.18 4.46 1.01
N ALA A 49 4.46 3.59 0.29
CA ALA A 49 5.05 2.36 -0.24
C ALA A 49 6.12 2.63 -1.31
N GLU A 50 5.91 3.64 -2.16
CA GLU A 50 6.88 4.10 -3.16
C GLU A 50 8.14 4.66 -2.48
N ASP A 51 7.98 5.60 -1.54
CA ASP A 51 9.08 6.18 -0.76
C ASP A 51 9.88 5.11 -0.01
N HIS A 52 9.16 4.15 0.59
CA HIS A 52 9.77 3.04 1.31
C HIS A 52 10.60 2.13 0.38
N ALA A 53 10.08 1.84 -0.82
CA ALA A 53 10.80 1.06 -1.81
C ALA A 53 12.07 1.78 -2.30
N GLU A 54 11.99 3.10 -2.52
CA GLU A 54 13.14 3.90 -2.89
C GLU A 54 14.21 3.93 -1.78
N ARG A 55 13.81 4.16 -0.52
CA ARG A 55 14.73 4.11 0.62
C ARG A 55 15.48 2.79 0.68
N LEU A 56 14.79 1.66 0.52
CA LEU A 56 15.42 0.33 0.52
C LEU A 56 16.41 0.16 -0.63
N ARG A 57 16.09 0.66 -1.83
CA ARG A 57 17.03 0.61 -2.97
C ARG A 57 18.29 1.40 -2.71
N ILE A 58 18.17 2.59 -2.12
CA ILE A 58 19.32 3.42 -1.75
C ILE A 58 20.16 2.70 -0.70
N GLN A 59 19.54 2.14 0.34
CA GLN A 59 20.23 1.37 1.38
C GLN A 59 20.98 0.17 0.78
N ASP A 60 20.34 -0.63 -0.06
CA ASP A 60 20.96 -1.76 -0.76
C ASP A 60 22.15 -1.32 -1.64
N CYS A 61 22.01 -0.19 -2.36
CA CYS A 61 23.12 0.38 -3.12
C CYS A 61 24.30 0.79 -2.23
N CYS A 62 24.04 1.38 -1.07
CA CYS A 62 25.08 1.75 -0.11
C CYS A 62 25.78 0.51 0.47
N VAL A 63 25.02 -0.51 0.88
CA VAL A 63 25.57 -1.78 1.39
C VAL A 63 26.47 -2.43 0.34
N LYS A 64 26.00 -2.55 -0.92
CA LYS A 64 26.81 -3.08 -2.03
C LYS A 64 28.09 -2.28 -2.28
N ARG A 65 28.06 -0.96 -2.10
CA ARG A 65 29.27 -0.13 -2.18
C ARG A 65 30.23 -0.40 -1.02
N MET A 66 29.70 -0.60 0.20
CA MET A 66 30.51 -0.97 1.36
C MET A 66 31.16 -2.35 1.19
N GLU A 67 30.41 -3.33 0.70
CA GLU A 67 30.93 -4.67 0.36
C GLU A 67 32.08 -4.59 -0.63
N ARG A 68 31.90 -3.88 -1.75
CA ARG A 68 32.95 -3.69 -2.77
C ARG A 68 34.18 -2.97 -2.24
N ALA A 69 34.00 -2.09 -1.25
CA ALA A 69 35.10 -1.39 -0.61
C ALA A 69 35.79 -2.20 0.49
N GLY A 70 35.35 -3.42 0.78
CA GLY A 70 35.87 -4.24 1.88
C GLY A 70 35.59 -3.64 3.27
N ARG A 71 34.53 -2.82 3.39
CA ARG A 71 34.14 -2.12 4.63
C ARG A 71 32.93 -2.75 5.33
N LEU A 72 32.43 -3.87 4.80
CA LEU A 72 31.42 -4.68 5.48
C LEU A 72 32.17 -5.75 6.28
N HIS A 73 31.97 -5.76 7.60
CA HIS A 73 32.65 -6.66 8.54
C HIS A 73 31.87 -7.96 8.72
#